data_AF-A0A520FM27-F1
#
_entry.id   AF-A0A520FM27-F1
#
_cell.length_a   1.000
_cell.length_b   1.000
_cell.length_c   1.000
_cell.angle_alpha   90.00
_cell.angle_beta   90.00
_cell.angle_gamma   90.00
#
_symmetry.space_group_name_H-M   'P 1'
#
loop_
_entity.id
_entity.type
_entity.pdbx_description
1 polymer ?
#
loop_
_entity_poly.entity_id
_entity_poly.type
_entity_poly.pdbx_seq_one_letter_code
_entity_poly.pdbx_strand_id
1 'polypeptide(L)' 'QQSEVADAASDLLHRVFGEAGVHTRTSVGVYSLPKNAAVELDMVVAAGEGG' A
#
# COMPACT_ATOMS: atom_id res chain seq x y z
N GLN A 1 11.88 7.32 -6.40
CA GLN A 1 11.15 8.07 -5.35
C GLN A 1 9.75 7.51 -5.13
N GLN A 2 8.76 7.68 -6.02
CA GLN A 2 7.45 7.07 -5.76
C GLN A 2 7.48 5.52 -5.76
N SER A 3 8.19 4.92 -6.73
CA SER A 3 8.32 3.45 -6.77
C SER A 3 8.91 2.90 -5.48
N GLU A 4 9.93 3.52 -4.90
CA GLU A 4 10.59 3.05 -3.67
C GLU A 4 9.64 3.06 -2.46
N VAL A 5 8.79 4.09 -2.35
CA VAL A 5 7.76 4.16 -1.31
C VAL A 5 6.71 3.06 -1.51
N ALA A 6 6.26 2.87 -2.75
CA ALA A 6 5.32 1.82 -3.09
C ALA A 6 5.92 0.43 -2.85
N ASP A 7 7.21 0.24 -3.13
CA ASP A 7 7.96 -1.00 -2.89
C ASP A 7 8.01 -1.31 -1.40
N ALA A 8 8.35 -0.32 -0.57
CA ALA A 8 8.35 -0.49 0.88
C ALA A 8 6.96 -0.89 1.44
N ALA A 9 5.89 -0.31 0.90
CA ALA A 9 4.52 -0.71 1.25
C ALA A 9 4.21 -2.14 0.78
N SER A 10 4.59 -2.49 -0.45
CA SER A 10 4.37 -3.83 -0.98
C SER A 10 5.14 -4.90 -0.20
N ASP A 11 6.39 -4.64 0.15
CA ASP A 11 7.21 -5.51 0.98
C ASP A 11 6.63 -5.68 2.38
N LEU A 12 6.07 -4.62 2.97
CA LEU A 12 5.40 -4.72 4.27
C LEU A 12 4.18 -5.64 4.20
N LEU A 13 3.33 -5.47 3.19
CA LEU A 13 2.13 -6.28 3.02
C LEU A 13 2.47 -7.75 2.81
N HIS A 14 3.47 -8.03 1.97
CA HIS A 14 3.94 -9.40 1.77
C HIS A 14 4.57 -9.99 3.02
N ARG A 15 5.36 -9.22 3.79
CA ARG A 15 5.95 -9.69 5.06
C ARG A 15 4.90 -10.04 6.11
N VAL A 16 3.80 -9.28 6.18
CA VAL A 16 2.76 -9.49 7.19
C VAL A 16 1.77 -10.59 6.77
N PHE A 17 1.38 -10.63 5.49
CA PHE A 17 0.30 -11.49 5.01
C PHE A 17 0.76 -12.65 4.11
N GLY A 18 2.06 -12.74 3.79
CA GLY A 18 2.61 -13.76 2.89
C GLY A 18 1.98 -13.68 1.48
N GLU A 19 1.59 -14.82 0.94
CA GLU A 19 0.89 -14.91 -0.36
C GLU A 19 -0.43 -14.12 -0.39
N ALA A 20 -1.16 -14.04 0.74
CA ALA A 20 -2.38 -13.22 0.82
C ALA A 20 -2.08 -11.71 0.77
N GLY A 21 -0.81 -11.32 0.94
CA GLY A 21 -0.34 -9.94 0.81
C GLY A 21 0.02 -9.52 -0.62
N VAL A 22 -0.06 -10.43 -1.60
CA VAL A 22 0.17 -10.09 -3.02
C VAL A 22 -1.00 -9.26 -3.53
N HIS A 23 -0.71 -8.11 -4.14
CA HIS A 23 -1.71 -7.14 -4.56
C HIS A 23 -1.29 -6.42 -5.85
N THR A 24 -2.28 -5.92 -6.58
CA THR A 24 -2.07 -4.93 -7.63
C THR A 24 -1.97 -3.55 -6.98
N ARG A 25 -1.16 -2.66 -7.55
CA ARG A 25 -1.02 -1.28 -7.04
C ARG A 25 -1.01 -0.26 -8.16
N THR A 26 -1.28 0.99 -7.81
CA THR A 26 -1.12 2.15 -8.69
C THR A 26 -0.44 3.27 -7.92
N SER A 27 0.27 4.12 -8.66
CA SER A 27 1.17 5.10 -8.12
C SER A 27 1.01 6.37 -8.96
N VAL A 28 0.41 7.40 -8.36
CA VAL A 28 0.19 8.72 -8.98
C VAL A 28 0.94 9.80 -8.19
N GLY A 29 1.70 10.63 -8.88
CA GLY A 29 2.32 11.82 -8.29
C GLY A 29 1.30 12.94 -8.15
N VAL A 30 1.26 13.60 -6.99
CA VAL A 30 0.37 14.73 -6.71
C VAL A 30 1.17 15.94 -6.25
N TYR A 31 0.62 17.14 -6.44
CA TYR A 31 1.27 18.38 -6.02
C TYR A 31 1.35 18.52 -4.50
N SER A 32 0.30 18.09 -3.78
CA SER A 32 0.23 18.14 -2.32
C SER A 32 -0.80 17.14 -1.79
N LEU A 33 -0.56 16.60 -0.61
CA LEU A 33 -1.50 15.76 0.12
C LEU A 33 -2.10 16.49 1.34
N PRO A 34 -3.27 16.07 1.84
CA PRO A 34 -3.84 16.60 3.08
C PRO A 34 -2.84 16.57 4.23
N LYS A 35 -2.88 17.60 5.09
CA LYS A 35 -2.01 17.74 6.27
C LYS A 35 -0.49 17.73 5.94
N ASN A 36 -0.08 18.04 4.72
CA ASN A 36 1.31 17.96 4.26
C ASN A 36 1.92 16.56 4.42
N ALA A 37 1.12 15.50 4.28
CA ALA A 37 1.63 14.14 4.28
C ALA A 37 2.60 13.93 3.10
N ALA A 38 3.65 13.13 3.32
CA ALA A 38 4.60 12.78 2.26
C ALA A 38 4.02 11.74 1.29
N VAL A 39 3.14 10.86 1.79
CA VAL A 39 2.55 9.72 1.07
C VAL A 39 1.16 9.46 1.65
N GLU A 40 0.21 9.08 0.79
CA GLU A 40 -1.09 8.55 1.17
C GLU A 40 -1.27 7.19 0.48
N LEU A 41 -1.80 6.21 1.21
CA LEU A 41 -2.07 4.86 0.72
C LEU A 41 -3.54 4.57 0.96
N ASP A 42 -4.24 4.15 -0.09
CA ASP A 42 -5.61 3.65 -0.02
C ASP A 42 -5.65 2.20 -0.50
N MET A 43 -6.51 1.38 0.11
CA MET A 43 -6.55 -0.06 -0.12
C MET A 43 -7.95 -0.63 0.07
N VAL A 44 -8.31 -1.53 -0.84
CA VAL A 44 -9.47 -2.40 -0.70
C VAL A 44 -8.99 -3.82 -0.39
N VAL A 45 -9.51 -4.42 0.68
CA VAL A 45 -9.13 -5.77 1.13
C VAL A 45 -10.34 -6.68 1.27
N ALA A 46 -10.14 -7.97 0.99
CA ALA A 46 -11.09 -9.01 1.37
C ALA A 46 -10.76 -9.46 2.80
N ALA A 47 -11.72 -9.36 3.71
CA ALA A 47 -11.59 -9.95 5.04
C ALA A 47 -11.90 -11.45 4.95
N GLY A 48 -10.97 -12.30 5.39
CA GLY A 48 -11.27 -13.72 5.61
C GLY A 48 -12.25 -13.86 6.77
N GLU A 49 -13.15 -14.86 6.71
CA GLU A 49 -13.97 -15.19 7.87
C GLU A 49 -13.07 -15.74 8.97
N GLY A 50 -13.04 -15.04 10.12
CA GLY A 50 -12.31 -15.49 11.30
C GLY A 50 -12.98 -16.74 11.87
N GLY A 51 -12.20 -17.81 12.04
CA GLY A 51 -12.59 -18.97 12.86
C GLY A 51 -12.53 -18.66 14.34
#